data_AF-A0A2R2Z4S7-F1
#
_entry.id   AF-A0A2R2Z4S7-F1
#
_cell.length_a   1.000
_cell.length_b   1.000
_cell.length_c   1.000
_cell.angle_alpha   90.00
_cell.angle_beta   90.00
_cell.angle_gamma   90.00
#
_symmetry.space_group_name_H-M   'P 1'
#
loop_
_entity.id
_entity.type
_entity.pdbx_description
1 polymer ?
#
loop_
_entity_poly.entity_id
_entity_poly.type
_entity_poly.pdbx_seq_one_letter_code
_entity_poly.pdbx_strand_id
1 'polypeptide(L)'
;ITSGIEVVWTNTPTKWDNSFLEILYGYEWELTKSPAGAWQYTAKDGAGAGTIPDPFGGPGRSPTMLATDLSLRVDPIYERITRRWLEHPEELADEFAKAWYKLIHRDMGPVARYLGPLVPKQTLLWQDPVPAVSHDLVGEAEIASLKSQILASGLTVSQLVSTAWAAASSFRGSDKRGGANGGRIRLQPQVGWEVNDPDGDLRKVIRTLEEIQESFNSAAPGNIKVSFADLVVLGGCAAIEKAAKAAGHNITVPFTPGRTDASQEQTDVESFAVLEPKADGFRNYLGKGNPLPAEYMLL
;
A
#
# COMPACT_ATOMS: atom_id res chain seq x y z
N ILE A 1 2.48 -29.51 22.58
CA ILE A 1 3.38 -29.58 21.40
C ILE A 1 2.76 -28.70 20.32
N THR A 2 3.52 -27.75 19.77
CA THR A 2 3.02 -26.78 18.77
C THR A 2 3.62 -27.03 17.39
N SER A 3 4.85 -26.60 17.13
CA SER A 3 5.54 -26.78 15.83
C SER A 3 6.30 -28.10 15.71
N GLY A 4 6.50 -28.82 16.82
CA GLY A 4 7.40 -29.98 16.89
C GLY A 4 8.88 -29.59 17.01
N ILE A 5 9.22 -28.30 16.90
CA ILE A 5 10.53 -27.77 17.26
C ILE A 5 10.53 -27.41 18.75
N GLU A 6 11.71 -27.43 19.36
CA GLU A 6 11.90 -27.27 20.80
C GLU A 6 13.06 -26.28 21.06
N VAL A 7 12.88 -25.04 20.60
CA VAL A 7 13.90 -23.98 20.60
C VAL A 7 13.52 -22.90 21.61
N VAL A 8 14.50 -22.42 22.38
CA VAL A 8 14.41 -21.22 23.20
C VAL A 8 15.59 -20.33 22.83
N TRP A 9 15.30 -19.20 22.19
CA TRP A 9 16.31 -18.37 21.55
C TRP A 9 17.17 -17.57 22.51
N THR A 10 16.58 -17.05 23.60
CA THR A 10 17.24 -16.10 24.50
C THR A 10 17.24 -16.59 25.94
N ASN A 11 18.22 -16.14 26.72
CA ASN A 11 18.28 -16.32 28.17
C ASN A 11 17.28 -15.45 28.95
N THR A 12 16.57 -14.55 28.27
CA THR A 12 15.56 -13.62 28.80
C THR A 12 14.25 -13.67 28.00
N PRO A 13 13.52 -14.81 27.95
CA PRO A 13 12.45 -15.05 26.96
C PRO A 13 11.26 -14.09 27.03
N THR A 14 11.09 -13.37 28.14
CA THR A 14 9.97 -12.46 28.41
C THR A 14 10.42 -11.01 28.60
N LYS A 15 11.63 -10.66 28.15
CA LYS A 15 12.20 -9.31 28.27
C LYS A 15 12.77 -8.86 26.92
N TRP A 16 12.55 -7.59 26.59
CA TRP A 16 13.20 -6.97 25.44
C TRP A 16 14.66 -6.62 25.78
N ASP A 17 15.59 -7.19 25.01
CA ASP A 17 17.02 -6.90 25.00
C ASP A 17 17.63 -7.43 23.69
N ASN A 18 18.96 -7.34 23.54
CA ASN A 18 19.66 -7.73 22.30
C ASN A 18 20.11 -9.21 22.28
N SER A 19 19.67 -10.03 23.25
CA SER A 19 20.22 -11.37 23.48
C SER A 19 20.08 -12.28 22.25
N PHE A 20 19.04 -12.10 21.43
CA PHE A 20 18.86 -12.90 20.21
C PHE A 20 20.05 -12.75 19.25
N LEU A 21 20.47 -11.51 18.94
CA LEU A 21 21.59 -11.26 18.04
C LEU A 21 22.93 -11.61 18.70
N GLU A 22 23.08 -11.31 20.00
CA GLU A 22 24.27 -11.68 20.77
C GLU A 22 24.50 -13.18 20.76
N ILE A 23 23.45 -13.98 20.95
CA ILE A 23 23.51 -15.44 20.90
C ILE A 23 23.75 -15.91 19.46
N LEU A 24 23.03 -15.38 18.47
CA LEU A 24 23.17 -15.76 17.06
C LEU A 24 24.62 -15.64 16.55
N TYR A 25 25.31 -14.55 16.93
CA TYR A 25 26.69 -14.28 16.51
C TYR A 25 27.75 -14.78 17.50
N GLY A 26 27.42 -14.95 18.78
CA GLY A 26 28.35 -15.36 19.84
C GLY A 26 28.69 -16.84 19.86
N TYR A 27 27.94 -17.68 19.14
CA TYR A 27 28.16 -19.11 19.04
C TYR A 27 28.31 -19.58 17.60
N GLU A 28 28.99 -20.71 17.41
CA GLU A 28 28.91 -21.49 16.17
C GLU A 28 27.79 -22.52 16.28
N TRP A 29 27.14 -22.82 15.17
CA TRP A 29 25.91 -23.62 15.14
C TRP A 29 26.12 -24.96 14.45
N GLU A 30 25.59 -26.04 15.02
CA GLU A 30 25.51 -27.35 14.39
C GLU A 30 24.10 -27.92 14.40
N LEU A 31 23.83 -28.75 13.40
CA LEU A 31 22.51 -29.25 13.10
C LEU A 31 22.17 -30.42 14.03
N THR A 32 20.98 -30.37 14.64
CA THR A 32 20.48 -31.38 15.58
C THR A 32 18.98 -31.63 15.39
N LYS A 33 18.41 -32.57 16.15
CA LYS A 33 16.99 -32.89 16.13
C LYS A 33 16.30 -32.55 17.45
N SER A 34 15.09 -32.01 17.35
CA SER A 34 14.18 -31.87 18.49
C SER A 34 13.79 -33.25 19.05
N PRO A 35 13.21 -33.31 20.26
CA PRO A 35 12.60 -34.54 20.78
C PRO A 35 11.51 -35.14 19.87
N ALA A 36 10.87 -34.32 19.03
CA ALA A 36 9.88 -34.77 18.05
C ALA A 36 10.47 -35.02 16.64
N GLY A 37 11.79 -34.99 16.49
CA GLY A 37 12.51 -35.31 15.25
C GLY A 37 12.66 -34.16 14.25
N ALA A 38 12.21 -32.94 14.59
CA ALA A 38 12.30 -31.76 13.75
C ALA A 38 13.73 -31.20 13.71
N TRP A 39 14.13 -30.62 12.58
CA TRP A 39 15.44 -29.99 12.43
C TRP A 39 15.53 -28.66 13.20
N GLN A 40 16.64 -28.49 13.92
CA GLN A 40 17.02 -27.24 14.61
C GLN A 40 18.55 -27.17 14.73
N TYR A 41 19.06 -26.06 15.25
CA TYR A 41 20.48 -25.87 15.54
C TYR A 41 20.71 -25.70 17.04
N THR A 42 21.86 -26.20 17.49
CA THR A 42 22.40 -25.98 18.85
C THR A 42 23.80 -25.39 18.74
N ALA A 43 24.25 -24.69 19.78
CA ALA A 43 25.63 -24.23 19.87
C ALA A 43 26.61 -25.42 19.85
N LYS A 44 27.68 -25.30 19.05
CA LYS A 44 28.74 -26.32 18.91
C LYS A 44 29.49 -26.55 20.21
N ASP A 45 30.10 -27.74 20.31
CA ASP A 45 31.04 -28.11 21.38
C ASP A 45 30.45 -27.99 22.80
N GLY A 46 29.11 -28.03 22.92
CA GLY A 46 28.41 -27.84 24.19
C GLY A 46 28.52 -26.42 24.76
N ALA A 47 28.91 -25.43 23.95
CA ALA A 47 29.04 -24.04 24.38
C ALA A 47 27.70 -23.48 24.89
N GLY A 48 27.76 -22.70 25.97
CA GLY A 48 26.56 -22.10 26.58
C GLY A 48 25.62 -23.10 27.27
N ALA A 49 26.03 -24.34 27.52
CA ALA A 49 25.18 -25.30 28.24
C ALA A 49 24.68 -24.73 29.58
N GLY A 50 23.37 -24.81 29.81
CA GLY A 50 22.75 -24.36 31.05
C GLY A 50 22.42 -22.86 31.12
N THR A 51 22.76 -22.05 30.11
CA THR A 51 22.53 -20.60 30.15
C THR A 51 21.11 -20.19 29.79
N ILE A 52 20.36 -21.04 29.09
CA ILE A 52 18.98 -20.76 28.70
C ILE A 52 18.02 -21.32 29.76
N PRO A 53 17.11 -20.52 30.34
CA PRO A 53 16.22 -21.00 31.39
C PRO A 53 15.16 -21.97 30.85
N ASP A 54 14.77 -22.93 31.67
CA ASP A 54 13.61 -23.78 31.38
C ASP A 54 12.29 -23.03 31.63
N PRO A 55 11.27 -23.17 30.76
CA PRO A 55 10.00 -22.46 30.90
C PRO A 55 9.22 -22.78 32.19
N PHE A 56 9.47 -23.91 32.84
CA PHE A 56 8.74 -24.37 34.03
C PHE A 56 9.65 -24.64 35.24
N GLY A 57 10.84 -24.03 35.28
CA GLY A 57 11.76 -24.14 36.42
C GLY A 57 12.56 -25.44 36.47
N GLY A 58 12.64 -26.17 35.36
CA GLY A 58 13.59 -27.26 35.16
C GLY A 58 15.06 -26.81 35.05
N PRO A 59 15.98 -27.73 34.73
CA PRO A 59 17.40 -27.41 34.57
C PRO A 59 17.62 -26.49 33.36
N GLY A 60 18.71 -25.70 33.41
CA GLY A 60 19.11 -24.86 32.29
C GLY A 60 19.39 -25.67 31.00
N ARG A 61 19.22 -25.01 29.87
CA ARG A 61 19.26 -25.57 28.51
C ARG A 61 20.39 -24.91 27.72
N SER A 62 20.81 -25.54 26.62
CA SER A 62 21.78 -24.95 25.69
C SER A 62 21.12 -23.93 24.74
N PRO A 63 21.87 -22.97 24.19
CA PRO A 63 21.39 -22.08 23.12
C PRO A 63 20.94 -22.86 21.90
N THR A 64 19.80 -22.48 21.34
CA THR A 64 19.20 -23.14 20.18
C THR A 64 18.64 -22.11 19.20
N MET A 65 18.65 -22.45 17.90
CA MET A 65 18.17 -21.59 16.81
C MET A 65 17.44 -22.42 15.75
N LEU A 66 16.54 -21.78 15.00
CA LEU A 66 15.94 -22.34 13.79
C LEU A 66 16.90 -22.21 12.60
N ALA A 67 16.67 -23.03 11.57
CA ALA A 67 17.34 -22.85 10.29
C ALA A 67 17.09 -21.45 9.69
N THR A 68 15.89 -20.90 9.87
CA THR A 68 15.52 -19.55 9.42
C THR A 68 16.25 -18.44 10.17
N ASP A 69 16.60 -18.67 11.43
CA ASP A 69 17.34 -17.69 12.22
C ASP A 69 18.79 -17.61 11.74
N LEU A 70 19.39 -18.75 11.42
CA LEU A 70 20.72 -18.80 10.82
C LEU A 70 20.77 -18.11 9.47
N SER A 71 19.68 -18.11 8.68
CA SER A 71 19.62 -17.35 7.43
C SER A 71 19.89 -15.86 7.64
N LEU A 72 19.54 -15.29 8.80
CA LEU A 72 19.80 -13.89 9.12
C LEU A 72 21.29 -13.57 9.28
N ARG A 73 22.10 -14.57 9.62
CA ARG A 73 23.56 -14.47 9.78
C ARG A 73 24.32 -14.97 8.55
N VAL A 74 23.77 -15.92 7.80
CA VAL A 74 24.45 -16.56 6.66
C VAL A 74 24.21 -15.80 5.35
N ASP A 75 23.01 -15.26 5.15
CA ASP A 75 22.71 -14.48 3.95
C ASP A 75 23.52 -13.18 3.92
N PRO A 76 24.19 -12.83 2.81
CA PRO A 76 25.03 -11.64 2.76
C PRO A 76 24.30 -10.32 3.00
N ILE A 77 23.00 -10.20 2.69
CA ILE A 77 22.23 -8.98 2.95
C ILE A 77 21.80 -8.94 4.42
N TYR A 78 21.21 -10.02 4.92
CA TYR A 78 20.74 -10.05 6.31
C TYR A 78 21.90 -9.99 7.31
N GLU A 79 23.06 -10.57 7.00
CA GLU A 79 24.26 -10.52 7.84
C GLU A 79 24.70 -9.08 8.07
N ARG A 80 24.79 -8.28 7.00
CA ARG A 80 25.14 -6.85 7.10
C ARG A 80 24.15 -6.07 7.97
N ILE A 81 22.85 -6.35 7.82
CA ILE A 81 21.80 -5.69 8.61
C ILE A 81 21.89 -6.11 10.08
N THR A 82 21.96 -7.40 10.37
CA THR A 82 21.89 -7.92 11.74
C THR A 82 23.20 -7.76 12.50
N ARG A 83 24.36 -7.78 11.82
CA ARG A 83 25.64 -7.40 12.43
C ARG A 83 25.65 -5.93 12.84
N ARG A 84 25.07 -5.04 12.02
CA ARG A 84 24.88 -3.63 12.40
C ARG A 84 24.04 -3.51 13.67
N TRP A 85 22.91 -4.20 13.73
CA TRP A 85 22.02 -4.20 14.90
C TRP A 85 22.60 -4.87 16.15
N LEU A 86 23.54 -5.80 15.98
CA LEU A 86 24.30 -6.33 17.11
C LEU A 86 25.13 -5.24 17.80
N GLU A 87 25.78 -4.38 17.02
CA GLU A 87 26.59 -3.26 17.50
C GLU A 87 25.74 -2.03 17.89
N HIS A 88 24.54 -1.91 17.31
CA HIS A 88 23.61 -0.78 17.44
C HIS A 88 22.17 -1.27 17.74
N PRO A 89 21.89 -1.81 18.94
CA PRO A 89 20.59 -2.38 19.28
C PRO A 89 19.43 -1.37 19.27
N GLU A 90 19.71 -0.08 19.41
CA GLU A 90 18.74 1.00 19.29
C GLU A 90 18.16 1.11 17.87
N GLU A 91 18.95 0.81 16.84
CA GLU A 91 18.49 0.80 15.44
C GLU A 91 17.55 -0.38 15.20
N LEU A 92 17.81 -1.54 15.82
CA LEU A 92 16.89 -2.68 15.80
C LEU A 92 15.55 -2.32 16.43
N ALA A 93 15.56 -1.66 17.60
CA ALA A 93 14.33 -1.30 18.29
C ALA A 93 13.45 -0.35 17.45
N ASP A 94 14.05 0.63 16.79
CA ASP A 94 13.35 1.57 15.89
C ASP A 94 12.78 0.86 14.66
N GLU A 95 13.57 0.04 13.97
CA GLU A 95 13.12 -0.71 12.79
C GLU A 95 12.09 -1.78 13.14
N PHE A 96 12.26 -2.49 14.26
CA PHE A 96 11.29 -3.47 14.74
C PHE A 96 9.95 -2.80 15.07
N ALA A 97 9.95 -1.67 15.77
CA ALA A 97 8.72 -0.94 16.09
C ALA A 97 7.98 -0.50 14.81
N LYS A 98 8.69 0.05 13.82
CA LYS A 98 8.12 0.46 12.54
C LYS A 98 7.61 -0.73 11.72
N ALA A 99 8.39 -1.80 11.64
CA ALA A 99 8.03 -3.01 10.90
C ALA A 99 6.83 -3.72 11.53
N TRP A 100 6.78 -3.82 12.87
CA TRP A 100 5.65 -4.37 13.60
C TRP A 100 4.38 -3.53 13.39
N TYR A 101 4.49 -2.21 13.51
CA TYR A 101 3.37 -1.31 13.25
C TYR A 101 2.85 -1.47 11.83
N LYS A 102 3.74 -1.54 10.83
CA LYS A 102 3.36 -1.82 9.44
C LYS A 102 2.67 -3.17 9.31
N LEU A 103 3.26 -4.25 9.87
CA LEU A 103 2.74 -5.61 9.77
C LEU A 103 1.26 -5.69 10.18
N ILE A 104 0.92 -5.11 11.33
CA ILE A 104 -0.42 -5.24 11.91
C ILE A 104 -1.43 -4.20 11.41
N HIS A 105 -1.04 -3.30 10.50
CA HIS A 105 -1.92 -2.26 9.94
C HIS A 105 -1.90 -2.21 8.40
N ARG A 106 -1.08 -3.03 7.71
CA ARG A 106 -0.86 -2.93 6.26
C ARG A 106 -2.15 -3.10 5.44
N ASP A 107 -3.13 -3.82 5.95
CA ASP A 107 -4.42 -4.12 5.31
C ASP A 107 -5.57 -3.18 5.73
N MET A 108 -5.25 -2.15 6.53
CA MET A 108 -6.23 -1.15 6.97
C MET A 108 -6.45 -0.04 5.95
N GLY A 109 -5.64 0.08 4.89
CA GLY A 109 -5.78 1.12 3.87
C GLY A 109 -5.54 2.54 4.40
N PRO A 110 -6.30 3.56 3.92
CA PRO A 110 -6.05 4.97 4.25
C PRO A 110 -6.09 5.26 5.75
N VAL A 111 -5.22 6.18 6.20
CA VAL A 111 -5.09 6.57 7.62
C VAL A 111 -6.38 7.10 8.25
N ALA A 112 -7.31 7.63 7.45
CA ALA A 112 -8.64 8.04 7.91
C ALA A 112 -9.46 6.90 8.55
N ARG A 113 -9.08 5.64 8.30
CA ARG A 113 -9.71 4.45 8.91
C ARG A 113 -9.15 4.08 10.29
N TYR A 114 -8.07 4.71 10.71
CA TYR A 114 -7.38 4.38 11.96
C TYR A 114 -8.06 5.13 13.09
N LEU A 115 -8.46 4.42 14.14
CA LEU A 115 -9.28 4.97 15.22
C LEU A 115 -8.57 4.81 16.57
N GLY A 116 -8.95 5.68 17.51
CA GLY A 116 -8.48 5.63 18.89
C GLY A 116 -7.29 6.57 19.17
N PRO A 117 -6.95 6.74 20.46
CA PRO A 117 -5.99 7.75 20.90
C PRO A 117 -4.53 7.40 20.62
N LEU A 118 -4.25 6.17 20.18
CA LEU A 118 -2.89 5.65 19.97
C LEU A 118 -2.42 5.71 18.51
N VAL A 119 -3.24 6.29 17.61
CA VAL A 119 -2.84 6.47 16.21
C VAL A 119 -1.68 7.49 16.15
N PRO A 120 -0.52 7.13 15.58
CA PRO A 120 0.60 8.05 15.48
C PRO A 120 0.27 9.22 14.56
N LYS A 121 0.85 10.39 14.87
CA LYS A 121 0.70 11.60 14.03
C LYS A 121 1.48 11.51 12.72
N GLN A 122 2.58 10.75 12.71
CA GLN A 122 3.42 10.57 11.54
C GLN A 122 2.72 9.67 10.52
N THR A 123 2.60 10.16 9.29
CA THR A 123 2.15 9.35 8.15
C THR A 123 3.33 8.56 7.57
N LEU A 124 3.03 7.38 7.03
CA LEU A 124 4.01 6.46 6.48
C LEU A 124 3.70 6.21 5.00
N LEU A 125 4.74 6.11 4.17
CA LEU A 125 4.60 5.97 2.71
C LEU A 125 3.72 4.76 2.31
N TRP A 126 3.82 3.64 3.03
CA TRP A 126 3.05 2.43 2.75
C TRP A 126 1.54 2.57 3.02
N GLN A 127 1.11 3.65 3.68
CA GLN A 127 -0.31 3.98 3.89
C GLN A 127 -0.92 4.70 2.69
N ASP A 128 -0.16 4.90 1.60
CA ASP A 128 -0.54 5.63 0.39
C ASP A 128 -1.14 7.02 0.72
N PRO A 129 -0.46 7.86 1.53
CA PRO A 129 -1.04 9.08 2.08
C PRO A 129 -1.47 10.06 0.99
N VAL A 130 -2.48 10.87 1.29
CA VAL A 130 -2.91 12.00 0.45
C VAL A 130 -2.89 13.26 1.30
N PRO A 131 -2.64 14.45 0.72
CA PRO A 131 -2.72 15.70 1.47
C PRO A 131 -4.11 15.91 2.08
N ALA A 132 -4.18 16.58 3.23
CA ALA A 132 -5.46 17.03 3.76
C ALA A 132 -6.06 18.14 2.87
N VAL A 133 -7.38 18.31 2.93
CA VAL A 133 -8.06 19.45 2.30
C VAL A 133 -7.57 20.74 2.96
N SER A 134 -7.13 21.71 2.15
CA SER A 134 -6.53 22.98 2.60
C SER A 134 -7.29 24.23 2.14
N HIS A 135 -8.41 24.05 1.45
CA HIS A 135 -9.22 25.08 0.82
C HIS A 135 -10.71 24.73 0.94
N ASP A 136 -11.59 25.69 0.64
CA ASP A 136 -13.03 25.45 0.64
C ASP A 136 -13.39 24.56 -0.56
N LEU A 137 -14.27 23.59 -0.31
CA LEU A 137 -14.72 22.65 -1.35
C LEU A 137 -15.76 23.30 -2.26
N VAL A 138 -15.80 22.85 -3.52
CA VAL A 138 -16.81 23.26 -4.50
C VAL A 138 -18.24 22.95 -4.01
N GLY A 139 -19.15 23.92 -4.17
CA GLY A 139 -20.57 23.76 -3.89
C GLY A 139 -21.37 23.31 -5.10
N GLU A 140 -22.70 23.28 -4.98
CA GLU A 140 -23.60 22.80 -6.03
C GLU A 140 -23.47 23.61 -7.34
N ALA A 141 -23.33 24.94 -7.23
CA ALA A 141 -23.19 25.83 -8.39
C ALA A 141 -21.85 25.61 -9.11
N GLU A 142 -20.76 25.48 -8.38
CA GLU A 142 -19.43 25.23 -8.94
C GLU A 142 -19.37 23.84 -9.59
N ILE A 143 -19.97 22.83 -8.96
CA ILE A 143 -20.09 21.47 -9.52
C ILE A 143 -20.83 21.51 -10.86
N ALA A 144 -21.98 22.18 -10.94
CA ALA A 144 -22.75 22.29 -12.19
C ALA A 144 -21.97 23.05 -13.29
N SER A 145 -21.25 24.12 -12.90
CA SER A 145 -20.38 24.87 -13.81
C SER A 145 -19.25 24.02 -14.35
N LEU A 146 -18.54 23.29 -13.48
CA LEU A 146 -17.43 22.42 -13.87
C LEU A 146 -17.88 21.26 -14.77
N LYS A 147 -19.02 20.61 -14.48
CA LYS A 147 -19.60 19.60 -15.39
C LYS A 147 -19.82 20.19 -16.79
N SER A 148 -20.37 21.40 -16.87
CA SER A 148 -20.62 22.08 -18.14
C SER A 148 -19.32 22.38 -18.90
N GLN A 149 -18.29 22.86 -18.19
CA GLN A 149 -16.96 23.13 -18.78
C GLN A 149 -16.29 21.85 -19.29
N ILE A 150 -16.33 20.77 -18.51
CA ILE A 150 -15.77 19.47 -18.92
C ILE A 150 -16.48 18.96 -20.19
N LEU A 151 -17.81 19.05 -20.26
CA LEU A 151 -18.57 18.62 -21.44
C LEU A 151 -18.33 19.51 -22.68
N ALA A 152 -17.90 20.76 -22.48
CA ALA A 152 -17.54 21.71 -23.54
C ALA A 152 -16.07 21.60 -23.99
N SER A 153 -15.23 20.84 -23.27
CA SER A 153 -13.78 20.73 -23.51
C SER A 153 -13.39 19.99 -24.80
N GLY A 154 -14.35 19.34 -25.47
CA GLY A 154 -14.10 18.48 -26.62
C GLY A 154 -13.67 17.05 -26.25
N LEU A 155 -13.52 16.74 -24.95
CA LEU A 155 -13.37 15.35 -24.50
C LEU A 155 -14.65 14.56 -24.77
N THR A 156 -14.48 13.34 -25.28
CA THR A 156 -15.61 12.45 -25.59
C THR A 156 -16.17 11.81 -24.32
N VAL A 157 -17.41 11.33 -24.40
CA VAL A 157 -18.01 10.53 -23.33
C VAL A 157 -17.14 9.32 -22.99
N SER A 158 -16.61 8.62 -24.01
CA SER A 158 -15.74 7.46 -23.82
C SER A 158 -14.46 7.82 -23.07
N GLN A 159 -13.78 8.90 -23.43
CA GLN A 159 -12.55 9.35 -22.77
C GLN A 159 -12.77 9.67 -21.29
N LEU A 160 -13.84 10.39 -20.98
CA LEU A 160 -14.19 10.78 -19.61
C LEU A 160 -14.59 9.58 -18.75
N VAL A 161 -15.43 8.68 -19.27
CA VAL A 161 -15.84 7.46 -18.56
C VAL A 161 -14.64 6.52 -18.36
N SER A 162 -13.84 6.27 -19.39
CA SER A 162 -12.66 5.40 -19.30
C SER A 162 -11.63 5.94 -18.30
N THR A 163 -11.40 7.24 -18.25
CA THR A 163 -10.44 7.84 -17.31
C THR A 163 -10.94 7.79 -15.86
N ALA A 164 -12.23 8.10 -15.64
CA ALA A 164 -12.84 7.99 -14.33
C ALA A 164 -12.82 6.53 -13.81
N TRP A 165 -13.10 5.56 -14.70
CA TRP A 165 -13.00 4.15 -14.39
C TRP A 165 -11.55 3.73 -14.10
N ALA A 166 -10.59 4.11 -14.94
CA ALA A 166 -9.17 3.77 -14.75
C ALA A 166 -8.64 4.25 -13.38
N ALA A 167 -9.05 5.44 -12.93
CA ALA A 167 -8.71 5.93 -11.60
C ALA A 167 -9.39 5.13 -10.48
N ALA A 168 -10.71 4.97 -10.55
CA ALA A 168 -11.49 4.36 -9.47
C ALA A 168 -11.31 2.84 -9.33
N SER A 169 -11.16 2.12 -10.44
CA SER A 169 -11.05 0.65 -10.50
C SER A 169 -9.74 0.09 -9.98
N SER A 170 -8.74 0.94 -9.72
CA SER A 170 -7.51 0.52 -9.01
C SER A 170 -7.78 0.15 -7.55
N PHE A 171 -8.96 0.50 -7.00
CA PHE A 171 -9.34 0.14 -5.65
C PHE A 171 -9.55 -1.36 -5.50
N ARG A 172 -9.10 -1.93 -4.37
CA ARG A 172 -9.46 -3.30 -3.96
C ARG A 172 -9.93 -3.35 -2.51
N GLY A 173 -11.02 -4.09 -2.27
CA GLY A 173 -11.62 -4.20 -0.95
C GLY A 173 -10.80 -4.98 0.10
N SER A 174 -9.86 -5.81 -0.36
CA SER A 174 -9.03 -6.68 0.49
C SER A 174 -8.20 -5.89 1.50
N ASP A 175 -7.37 -4.96 1.03
CA ASP A 175 -6.52 -4.09 1.86
C ASP A 175 -6.87 -2.60 1.75
N LYS A 176 -7.93 -2.27 0.97
CA LYS A 176 -8.48 -0.92 0.80
C LYS A 176 -7.51 0.06 0.17
N ARG A 177 -6.51 -0.44 -0.56
CA ARG A 177 -5.60 0.38 -1.37
C ARG A 177 -6.23 0.74 -2.72
N GLY A 178 -5.63 1.72 -3.39
CA GLY A 178 -6.08 2.23 -4.69
C GLY A 178 -7.30 3.13 -4.63
N GLY A 179 -7.93 3.35 -5.78
CA GLY A 179 -9.09 4.21 -5.97
C GLY A 179 -8.73 5.61 -6.49
N ALA A 180 -9.78 6.42 -6.70
CA ALA A 180 -9.63 7.72 -7.37
C ALA A 180 -9.10 8.85 -6.47
N ASN A 181 -9.09 8.69 -5.14
CA ASN A 181 -8.51 9.70 -4.25
C ASN A 181 -6.97 9.72 -4.38
N GLY A 182 -6.35 10.89 -4.26
CA GLY A 182 -4.93 11.09 -4.52
C GLY A 182 -4.64 11.42 -5.99
N GLY A 183 -5.60 11.31 -6.91
CA GLY A 183 -5.41 11.63 -8.32
C GLY A 183 -4.27 10.83 -8.97
N ARG A 184 -3.96 9.64 -8.45
CA ARG A 184 -2.74 8.88 -8.80
C ARG A 184 -2.71 8.38 -10.24
N ILE A 185 -3.82 8.47 -10.98
CA ILE A 185 -3.90 8.13 -12.40
C ILE A 185 -2.94 8.93 -13.28
N ARG A 186 -2.54 10.15 -12.86
CA ARG A 186 -1.54 10.97 -13.56
C ARG A 186 -0.09 10.73 -13.11
N LEU A 187 0.11 9.87 -12.10
CA LEU A 187 1.41 9.59 -11.50
C LEU A 187 1.91 8.20 -11.88
N GLN A 188 3.22 7.96 -11.69
CA GLN A 188 3.77 6.62 -11.83
C GLN A 188 3.32 5.72 -10.66
N PRO A 189 3.02 4.44 -10.91
CA PRO A 189 3.10 3.75 -12.21
C PRO A 189 1.80 3.83 -13.04
N GLN A 190 0.68 4.30 -12.47
CA GLN A 190 -0.64 4.16 -13.09
C GLN A 190 -0.76 4.85 -14.45
N VAL A 191 -0.12 6.00 -14.62
CA VAL A 191 -0.12 6.75 -15.88
C VAL A 191 0.58 6.00 -17.02
N GLY A 192 1.35 4.95 -16.71
CA GLY A 192 2.09 4.11 -17.66
C GLY A 192 1.59 2.67 -17.76
N TRP A 193 0.51 2.30 -17.06
CA TRP A 193 -0.05 0.94 -17.17
C TRP A 193 -0.67 0.71 -18.53
N GLU A 194 -0.40 -0.45 -19.14
CA GLU A 194 -0.91 -0.81 -20.47
C GLU A 194 -2.44 -0.70 -20.55
N VAL A 195 -3.14 -1.18 -19.52
CA VAL A 195 -4.62 -1.13 -19.45
C VAL A 195 -5.19 0.29 -19.42
N ASN A 196 -4.37 1.27 -19.04
CA ASN A 196 -4.74 2.68 -19.00
C ASN A 196 -4.39 3.42 -20.31
N ASP A 197 -3.86 2.71 -21.31
CA ASP A 197 -3.57 3.22 -22.66
C ASP A 197 -2.76 4.53 -22.65
N PRO A 198 -1.49 4.48 -22.20
CA PRO A 198 -0.64 5.66 -22.04
C PRO A 198 -0.26 6.33 -23.37
N ASP A 199 -0.33 5.58 -24.47
CA ASP A 199 -0.06 6.04 -25.84
C ASP A 199 -1.32 6.57 -26.54
N GLY A 200 -2.51 6.21 -26.04
CA GLY A 200 -3.77 6.77 -26.47
C GLY A 200 -4.12 8.10 -25.80
N ASP A 201 -5.36 8.22 -25.36
CA ASP A 201 -5.93 9.52 -24.98
C ASP A 201 -5.68 9.92 -23.52
N LEU A 202 -5.12 9.05 -22.66
CA LEU A 202 -5.03 9.33 -21.22
C LEU A 202 -4.28 10.64 -20.93
N ARG A 203 -3.12 10.87 -21.57
CA ARG A 203 -2.32 12.09 -21.37
C ARG A 203 -3.06 13.34 -21.84
N LYS A 204 -3.81 13.23 -22.94
CA LYS A 204 -4.65 14.31 -23.45
C LYS A 204 -5.76 14.64 -22.47
N VAL A 205 -6.47 13.62 -21.95
CA VAL A 205 -7.53 13.81 -20.95
C VAL A 205 -6.98 14.46 -19.69
N ILE A 206 -5.87 13.95 -19.15
CA ILE A 206 -5.21 14.51 -17.96
C ILE A 206 -4.94 15.99 -18.18
N ARG A 207 -4.24 16.34 -19.27
CA ARG A 207 -3.87 17.73 -19.57
C ARG A 207 -5.10 18.63 -19.68
N THR A 208 -6.14 18.22 -20.39
CA THR A 208 -7.36 19.03 -20.52
C THR A 208 -8.07 19.23 -19.18
N LEU A 209 -8.10 18.20 -18.31
CA LEU A 209 -8.67 18.34 -16.97
C LEU A 209 -7.80 19.25 -16.07
N GLU A 210 -6.47 19.22 -16.22
CA GLU A 210 -5.56 20.14 -15.53
C GLU A 210 -5.73 21.60 -15.99
N GLU A 211 -5.92 21.83 -17.29
CA GLU A 211 -6.22 23.17 -17.84
C GLU A 211 -7.56 23.72 -17.31
N ILE A 212 -8.58 22.86 -17.16
CA ILE A 212 -9.86 23.23 -16.50
C ILE A 212 -9.63 23.51 -15.01
N GLN A 213 -8.83 22.69 -14.33
CA GLN A 213 -8.47 22.89 -12.93
C GLN A 213 -7.83 24.25 -12.71
N GLU A 214 -6.81 24.58 -13.51
CA GLU A 214 -6.08 25.84 -13.44
C GLU A 214 -7.01 27.02 -13.70
N SER A 215 -7.82 26.94 -14.76
CA SER A 215 -8.77 27.98 -15.13
C SER A 215 -9.80 28.23 -14.02
N PHE A 216 -10.41 27.18 -13.49
CA PHE A 216 -11.36 27.29 -12.38
C PHE A 216 -10.70 27.85 -11.12
N ASN A 217 -9.56 27.30 -10.71
CA ASN A 217 -8.86 27.74 -9.50
C ASN A 217 -8.36 29.18 -9.59
N SER A 218 -8.09 29.70 -10.80
CA SER A 218 -7.69 31.09 -11.02
C SER A 218 -8.88 32.06 -11.04
N ALA A 219 -10.03 31.62 -11.54
CA ALA A 219 -11.23 32.44 -11.69
C ALA A 219 -12.17 32.38 -10.47
N ALA A 220 -12.11 31.32 -9.67
CA ALA A 220 -13.04 31.10 -8.56
C ALA A 220 -12.92 32.23 -7.52
N PRO A 221 -14.04 32.83 -7.09
CA PRO A 221 -14.04 33.82 -6.03
C PRO A 221 -13.76 33.17 -4.66
N GLY A 222 -13.02 33.88 -3.81
CA GLY A 222 -12.74 33.43 -2.43
C GLY A 222 -11.66 32.35 -2.35
N ASN A 223 -11.85 31.40 -1.43
CA ASN A 223 -10.88 30.33 -1.12
C ASN A 223 -11.31 28.96 -1.66
N ILE A 224 -12.25 28.93 -2.62
CA ILE A 224 -12.71 27.68 -3.24
C ILE A 224 -11.66 27.21 -4.24
N LYS A 225 -11.30 25.93 -4.18
CA LYS A 225 -10.49 25.25 -5.19
C LYS A 225 -11.07 23.88 -5.50
N VAL A 226 -10.67 23.31 -6.64
CA VAL A 226 -10.96 21.93 -7.03
C VAL A 226 -9.66 21.16 -7.25
N SER A 227 -9.65 19.91 -6.81
CA SER A 227 -8.54 18.97 -7.06
C SER A 227 -8.69 18.31 -8.44
N PHE A 228 -7.57 17.86 -9.00
CA PHE A 228 -7.57 17.06 -10.22
C PHE A 228 -8.29 15.74 -9.99
N ALA A 229 -8.07 15.11 -8.83
CA ALA A 229 -8.74 13.88 -8.43
C ALA A 229 -10.27 13.98 -8.48
N ASP A 230 -10.84 15.10 -8.02
CA ASP A 230 -12.27 15.35 -8.12
C ASP A 230 -12.73 15.63 -9.55
N LEU A 231 -11.94 16.36 -10.37
CA LEU A 231 -12.27 16.59 -11.78
C LEU A 231 -12.31 15.31 -12.62
N VAL A 232 -11.42 14.35 -12.36
CA VAL A 232 -11.45 13.03 -13.02
C VAL A 232 -12.80 12.34 -12.78
N VAL A 233 -13.23 12.28 -11.52
CA VAL A 233 -14.52 11.64 -11.16
C VAL A 233 -15.69 12.45 -11.68
N LEU A 234 -15.66 13.78 -11.51
CA LEU A 234 -16.72 14.68 -11.95
C LEU A 234 -16.92 14.62 -13.47
N GLY A 235 -15.83 14.46 -14.23
CA GLY A 235 -15.88 14.26 -15.67
C GLY A 235 -16.59 12.97 -16.07
N GLY A 236 -16.33 11.87 -15.36
CA GLY A 236 -17.07 10.62 -15.52
C GLY A 236 -18.57 10.78 -15.22
N CYS A 237 -18.92 11.46 -14.12
CA CYS A 237 -20.31 11.77 -13.77
C CYS A 237 -21.00 12.58 -14.89
N ALA A 238 -20.37 13.66 -15.36
CA ALA A 238 -20.90 14.51 -16.42
C ALA A 238 -21.10 13.74 -17.73
N ALA A 239 -20.16 12.84 -18.07
CA ALA A 239 -20.24 12.01 -19.27
C ALA A 239 -21.39 11.00 -19.20
N ILE A 240 -21.62 10.37 -18.03
CA ILE A 240 -22.76 9.46 -17.81
C ILE A 240 -24.09 10.21 -17.93
N GLU A 241 -24.21 11.40 -17.32
CA GLU A 241 -25.41 12.25 -17.45
C GLU A 241 -25.67 12.62 -18.91
N LYS A 242 -24.63 13.02 -19.64
CA LYS A 242 -24.73 13.33 -21.09
C LYS A 242 -25.18 12.11 -21.90
N ALA A 243 -24.62 10.92 -21.63
CA ALA A 243 -24.99 9.69 -22.31
C ALA A 243 -26.44 9.28 -22.01
N ALA A 244 -26.87 9.34 -20.75
CA ALA A 244 -28.24 9.07 -20.35
C ALA A 244 -29.24 10.02 -21.01
N LYS A 245 -28.92 11.32 -21.07
CA LYS A 245 -29.75 12.32 -21.76
C LYS A 245 -29.88 12.03 -23.26
N ALA A 246 -28.79 11.61 -23.91
CA ALA A 246 -28.82 11.21 -25.32
C ALA A 246 -29.75 10.00 -25.58
N ALA A 247 -29.97 9.17 -24.56
CA ALA A 247 -30.93 8.06 -24.58
C ALA A 247 -32.33 8.43 -24.04
N GLY A 248 -32.61 9.73 -23.80
CA GLY A 248 -33.92 10.19 -23.34
C GLY A 248 -34.14 10.13 -21.81
N HIS A 249 -33.09 9.94 -21.02
CA HIS A 249 -33.17 9.88 -19.56
C HIS A 249 -32.53 11.10 -18.90
N ASN A 250 -33.32 11.81 -18.07
CA ASN A 250 -32.81 12.91 -17.25
C ASN A 250 -32.41 12.38 -15.88
N ILE A 251 -31.11 12.13 -15.71
CA ILE A 251 -30.54 11.71 -14.44
C ILE A 251 -29.54 12.75 -13.93
N THR A 252 -29.36 12.79 -12.62
CA THR A 252 -28.26 13.50 -11.97
C THR A 252 -27.45 12.47 -11.20
N VAL A 253 -26.18 12.31 -11.57
CA VAL A 253 -25.25 11.41 -10.90
C VAL A 253 -24.74 12.10 -9.63
N PRO A 254 -24.91 11.48 -8.45
CA PRO A 254 -24.39 12.02 -7.19
C PRO A 254 -22.87 12.22 -7.25
N PHE A 255 -22.41 13.31 -6.67
CA PHE A 255 -20.99 13.64 -6.60
C PHE A 255 -20.65 14.20 -5.21
N THR A 256 -19.54 13.75 -4.65
CA THR A 256 -19.06 14.20 -3.34
C THR A 256 -17.62 14.73 -3.52
N PRO A 257 -17.41 16.04 -3.37
CA PRO A 257 -16.07 16.63 -3.43
C PRO A 257 -15.28 16.32 -2.15
N GLY A 258 -13.97 16.54 -2.21
CA GLY A 258 -13.05 16.38 -1.09
C GLY A 258 -11.90 15.41 -1.36
N ARG A 259 -11.77 14.88 -2.58
CA ARG A 259 -10.54 14.20 -2.96
C ARG A 259 -9.41 15.21 -3.04
N THR A 260 -8.20 14.77 -2.75
CA THR A 260 -6.99 15.60 -2.83
C THR A 260 -6.00 14.96 -3.78
N ASP A 261 -5.01 15.74 -4.20
CA ASP A 261 -4.00 15.33 -5.16
C ASP A 261 -2.73 14.92 -4.44
N ALA A 262 -2.35 13.65 -4.53
CA ALA A 262 -1.08 13.16 -3.99
C ALA A 262 0.09 13.64 -4.87
N SER A 263 1.27 13.76 -4.27
CA SER A 263 2.51 13.94 -5.02
C SER A 263 3.14 12.60 -5.40
N GLN A 264 4.15 12.62 -6.27
CA GLN A 264 4.90 11.42 -6.63
C GLN A 264 5.68 10.87 -5.43
N GLU A 265 6.17 11.74 -4.55
CA GLU A 265 6.90 11.38 -3.33
C GLU A 265 5.98 10.69 -2.31
N GLN A 266 4.67 10.95 -2.37
CA GLN A 266 3.64 10.27 -1.57
C GLN A 266 3.16 8.95 -2.21
N THR A 267 3.80 8.51 -3.29
CA THR A 267 3.39 7.34 -4.08
C THR A 267 4.56 6.41 -4.30
N ASP A 268 4.62 5.33 -3.51
CA ASP A 268 5.59 4.25 -3.70
C ASP A 268 5.28 3.46 -4.98
N VAL A 269 6.07 3.70 -6.02
CA VAL A 269 5.84 3.14 -7.36
C VAL A 269 5.83 1.62 -7.35
N GLU A 270 6.79 1.00 -6.65
CA GLU A 270 6.90 -0.47 -6.54
C GLU A 270 5.69 -1.04 -5.79
N SER A 271 5.27 -0.37 -4.71
CA SER A 271 4.09 -0.77 -3.94
C SER A 271 2.80 -0.69 -4.77
N PHE A 272 2.68 0.23 -5.74
CA PHE A 272 1.52 0.33 -6.61
C PHE A 272 1.53 -0.69 -7.75
N ALA A 273 2.67 -1.29 -8.12
CA ALA A 273 2.76 -2.26 -9.22
C ALA A 273 1.79 -3.45 -9.06
N VAL A 274 1.54 -3.89 -7.82
CA VAL A 274 0.60 -4.99 -7.50
C VAL A 274 -0.88 -4.63 -7.71
N LEU A 275 -1.18 -3.37 -8.02
CA LEU A 275 -2.54 -2.91 -8.33
C LEU A 275 -2.80 -2.83 -9.83
N GLU A 276 -1.79 -3.05 -10.69
CA GLU A 276 -1.98 -3.05 -12.14
C GLU A 276 -2.89 -4.23 -12.55
N PRO A 277 -4.07 -3.95 -13.12
CA PRO A 277 -4.96 -5.01 -13.58
C PRO A 277 -4.33 -5.85 -14.68
N LYS A 278 -4.35 -7.18 -14.51
CA LYS A 278 -4.00 -8.14 -15.57
C LYS A 278 -5.22 -8.54 -16.41
N ALA A 279 -6.41 -8.22 -15.94
CA ALA A 279 -7.67 -8.28 -16.65
C ALA A 279 -8.60 -7.19 -16.08
N ASP A 280 -9.40 -6.56 -16.95
CA ASP A 280 -10.45 -5.62 -16.56
C ASP A 280 -11.63 -5.80 -17.52
N GLY A 281 -12.60 -6.62 -17.12
CA GLY A 281 -13.78 -6.91 -17.94
C GLY A 281 -14.65 -5.68 -18.22
N PHE A 282 -14.63 -4.67 -17.36
CA PHE A 282 -15.41 -3.44 -17.55
C PHE A 282 -14.84 -2.55 -18.66
N ARG A 283 -13.54 -2.70 -18.97
CA ARG A 283 -12.88 -2.12 -20.15
C ARG A 283 -12.61 -3.13 -21.26
N ASN A 284 -13.09 -4.37 -21.10
CA ASN A 284 -12.82 -5.47 -22.01
C ASN A 284 -11.31 -5.68 -22.28
N TYR A 285 -10.49 -5.50 -21.26
CA TYR A 285 -9.05 -5.68 -21.31
C TYR A 285 -8.65 -7.04 -20.73
N LEU A 286 -7.80 -7.77 -21.45
CA LEU A 286 -7.21 -9.02 -21.00
C LEU A 286 -5.72 -9.02 -21.31
N GLY A 287 -4.90 -8.92 -20.27
CA GLY A 287 -3.45 -9.02 -20.36
C GLY A 287 -2.98 -10.44 -20.69
N LYS A 288 -1.69 -10.56 -21.03
CA LYS A 288 -1.02 -11.84 -21.29
C LYS A 288 -0.62 -12.53 -19.97
N GLY A 289 -0.40 -13.85 -20.03
CA GLY A 289 0.18 -14.61 -18.91
C GLY A 289 -0.81 -15.04 -17.82
N ASN A 290 -2.11 -14.90 -18.06
CA ASN A 290 -3.13 -15.30 -17.11
C ASN A 290 -3.34 -16.83 -17.11
N PRO A 291 -3.29 -17.50 -15.93
CA PRO A 291 -3.44 -18.95 -15.83
C PRO A 291 -4.89 -19.43 -15.85
N LEU A 292 -5.85 -18.52 -15.60
CA LEU A 292 -7.28 -18.81 -15.56
C LEU A 292 -7.98 -18.21 -16.79
N PRO A 293 -9.12 -18.78 -17.22
CA PRO A 293 -10.00 -18.14 -18.21
C PRO A 293 -10.51 -16.77 -17.76
N ALA A 294 -10.83 -15.90 -18.72
CA ALA A 294 -11.15 -14.48 -18.48
C ALA A 294 -12.33 -14.27 -17.53
N GLU A 295 -13.33 -15.14 -17.58
CA GLU A 295 -14.53 -15.10 -16.74
C GLU A 295 -14.26 -15.28 -15.25
N TYR A 296 -13.11 -15.87 -14.88
CA TYR A 296 -12.70 -16.03 -13.48
C TYR A 296 -11.84 -14.86 -12.96
N MET A 297 -11.54 -13.87 -13.81
CA MET A 297 -10.62 -12.77 -13.52
C MET A 297 -11.29 -11.39 -13.53
N LEU A 298 -12.61 -11.35 -13.48
CA LEU A 298 -13.37 -10.10 -13.41
C LEU A 298 -13.07 -9.39 -12.08
N LEU A 299 -12.82 -8.08 -12.17
CA LEU A 299 -12.59 -7.16 -11.04
C LEU A 299 -13.85 -6.95 -10.20
#